data_AF-A0A0S3TWY4-F1
#
_entry.id   AF-A0A0S3TWY4-F1
#
_cell.length_a   1.000
_cell.length_b   1.000
_cell.length_c   1.000
_cell.angle_alpha   90.00
_cell.angle_beta   90.00
_cell.angle_gamma   90.00
#
_symmetry.space_group_name_H-M   'P 1'
#
loop_
_entity.id
_entity.type
_entity.pdbx_description
1 polymer ?
#
loop_
_entity_poly.entity_id
_entity_poly.type
_entity_poly.pdbx_seq_one_letter_code
_entity_poly.pdbx_strand_id
1 'polypeptide(L)'
;MHLLDTNIVTALYAGDERVIRRLQTLDDPQVGITIITKAELLRGRIDYLLKATNGESLLRAQFLLTQTEQLLDTLRIIPFEQSAIVLFETLKSQRSLRKMGRSDLLISSIALANRATLVTRNLKDFRQVANLKLVNWLDS
;
A
#
# COMPACT_ATOMS: atom_id res chain seq x y z
N MET A 1 -6.78 -8.14 10.27
CA MET A 1 -5.72 -7.89 9.26
C MET A 1 -5.55 -6.40 9.05
N HIS A 2 -4.29 -5.96 8.93
CA HIS A 2 -3.87 -4.62 8.57
C HIS A 2 -3.24 -4.65 7.18
N LEU A 3 -3.69 -3.77 6.28
CA LEU A 3 -3.09 -3.59 4.97
C LEU A 3 -2.31 -2.29 4.95
N LEU A 4 -1.01 -2.35 4.71
CA LEU A 4 -0.16 -1.18 4.67
C LEU A 4 -0.24 -0.54 3.29
N ASP A 5 -0.54 0.76 3.26
CA ASP A 5 -0.44 1.58 2.06
C ASP A 5 1.03 1.91 1.73
N THR A 6 1.30 2.37 0.51
CA THR A 6 2.64 2.65 -0.03
C THR A 6 3.46 3.56 0.89
N ASN A 7 2.83 4.58 1.49
CA ASN A 7 3.50 5.50 2.42
C ASN A 7 3.96 4.83 3.72
N ILE A 8 3.20 3.85 4.23
CA ILE A 8 3.54 3.12 5.45
C ILE A 8 4.66 2.11 5.15
N VAL A 9 4.59 1.41 4.02
CA VAL A 9 5.66 0.49 3.59
C VAL A 9 6.99 1.23 3.41
N THR A 10 6.94 2.43 2.82
CA THR A 10 8.12 3.28 2.67
C THR A 10 8.71 3.67 4.02
N ALA A 11 7.86 4.04 5.00
CA ALA A 11 8.31 4.38 6.35
C ALA A 11 8.88 3.16 7.09
N LEU A 12 8.26 1.98 6.94
CA LEU A 12 8.78 0.72 7.49
C LEU A 12 10.20 0.45 6.96
N TYR A 13 10.38 0.56 5.64
CA TYR A 13 11.69 0.37 5.01
C TYR A 13 12.73 1.40 5.48
N ALA A 14 12.31 2.64 5.73
CA ALA A 14 13.16 3.69 6.30
C ALA A 14 13.48 3.48 7.79
N GLY A 15 12.97 2.43 8.43
CA GLY A 15 13.20 2.14 9.84
C GLY A 15 12.41 3.03 10.80
N ASP A 16 11.24 3.56 10.38
CA ASP A 16 10.43 4.42 11.22
C ASP A 16 9.97 3.70 12.50
N GLU A 17 10.50 4.14 13.64
CA GLU A 17 10.26 3.48 14.94
C GLU A 17 8.79 3.41 15.31
N ARG A 18 7.95 4.37 14.87
CA ARG A 18 6.51 4.35 15.18
C ARG A 18 5.84 3.17 14.51
N VAL A 19 6.18 2.92 13.24
CA VAL A 19 5.67 1.78 12.47
C VAL A 19 6.17 0.48 13.07
N ILE A 20 7.47 0.39 13.40
CA ILE A 20 8.07 -0.80 14.00
C ILE A 20 7.41 -1.12 15.35
N ARG A 21 7.23 -0.14 16.23
CA ARG A 21 6.53 -0.34 17.52
C ARG A 21 5.10 -0.81 17.32
N ARG A 22 4.36 -0.23 16.36
CA ARG A 22 2.99 -0.67 16.05
C ARG A 22 2.97 -2.13 15.59
N LEU A 23 3.90 -2.53 14.72
CA LEU A 23 4.01 -3.92 14.28
C LEU A 23 4.31 -4.87 15.44
N GLN A 24 5.17 -4.48 16.39
CA GLN A 24 5.49 -5.28 17.59
C GLN A 24 4.30 -5.45 18.54
N THR A 25 3.34 -4.52 18.54
CA THR A 25 2.13 -4.60 19.38
C THR A 25 1.02 -5.48 18.79
N LEU A 26 1.17 -5.97 17.57
CA LEU A 26 0.17 -6.81 16.92
C LEU A 26 0.52 -8.29 17.16
N ASP A 27 -0.34 -9.02 17.88
CA ASP A 27 -0.21 -10.46 18.06
C ASP A 27 -0.38 -11.18 16.70
N ASP A 28 0.70 -11.83 16.24
CA ASP A 28 0.80 -12.73 15.08
C ASP A 28 0.38 -12.12 13.71
N PRO A 29 1.16 -12.26 12.61
CA PRO A 29 1.20 -11.27 11.55
C PRO A 29 0.00 -11.37 10.60
N GLN A 30 -1.09 -10.72 10.98
CA GLN A 30 -2.17 -10.34 10.09
C GLN A 30 -1.83 -8.99 9.42
N VAL A 31 -0.58 -8.79 9.00
CA VAL A 31 -0.13 -7.58 8.30
C VAL A 31 0.28 -7.96 6.89
N GLY A 32 -0.18 -7.20 5.91
CA GLY A 32 0.18 -7.40 4.51
C GLY A 32 0.06 -6.12 3.71
N ILE A 33 0.25 -6.23 2.41
CA ILE A 33 0.01 -5.16 1.45
C ILE A 33 -0.90 -5.68 0.33
N THR A 34 -1.55 -4.77 -0.38
CA THR A 34 -2.30 -5.19 -1.57
C THR A 34 -1.35 -5.45 -2.74
N ILE A 35 -1.79 -6.27 -3.71
CA ILE A 35 -1.10 -6.39 -5.00
C ILE A 35 -0.94 -5.04 -5.73
N ILE A 36 -1.86 -4.10 -5.48
CA ILE A 36 -1.81 -2.75 -6.05
C ILE A 36 -0.64 -1.96 -5.46
N THR A 37 -0.49 -1.98 -4.14
CA THR A 37 0.65 -1.38 -3.41
C THR A 37 1.98 -1.97 -3.90
N LYS A 38 2.05 -3.29 -4.09
CA LYS A 38 3.23 -3.95 -4.68
C LYS A 38 3.53 -3.40 -6.08
N ALA A 39 2.53 -3.32 -6.94
CA ALA A 39 2.69 -2.82 -8.31
C ALA A 39 3.14 -1.35 -8.34
N GLU A 40 2.62 -0.50 -7.45
CA GLU A 40 3.01 0.91 -7.35
C GLU A 40 4.47 1.09 -6.93
N LEU A 41 4.91 0.34 -5.92
CA LEU A 41 6.30 0.34 -5.44
C LEU A 41 7.26 -0.09 -6.55
N LEU A 42 6.97 -1.23 -7.20
CA LEU A 42 7.80 -1.74 -8.30
C LEU A 42 7.83 -0.76 -9.47
N ARG A 43 6.68 -0.23 -9.89
CA ARG A 43 6.61 0.79 -10.96
C ARG A 43 7.49 1.98 -10.63
N GLY A 44 7.41 2.52 -9.42
CA GLY A 44 8.24 3.66 -9.01
C GLY A 44 9.74 3.37 -9.07
N ARG A 45 10.16 2.17 -8.68
CA ARG A 45 11.58 1.75 -8.75
C ARG A 45 12.06 1.51 -10.18
N ILE A 46 11.23 0.86 -11.01
CA ILE A 46 11.52 0.62 -12.42
C ILE A 46 11.63 1.96 -13.16
N ASP A 47 10.68 2.87 -12.96
CA ASP A 47 10.71 4.21 -13.56
C ASP A 47 11.96 4.98 -13.13
N TYR A 48 12.36 4.87 -11.86
CA TYR A 48 13.57 5.53 -11.36
C TYR A 48 14.84 4.97 -12.00
N LEU A 49 14.92 3.65 -12.18
CA LEU A 49 16.03 2.98 -12.86
C LEU A 49 16.13 3.40 -14.33
N LEU A 50 15.02 3.37 -15.07
CA LEU A 50 14.99 3.70 -16.50
C LEU A 50 15.25 5.18 -16.79
N LYS A 51 15.03 6.07 -15.82
CA LYS A 51 15.30 7.51 -15.95
C LYS A 51 16.69 7.93 -15.47
N ALA A 52 17.52 7.01 -14.97
CA ALA A 52 18.87 7.33 -14.52
C ALA A 52 19.73 7.86 -15.68
N THR A 53 20.39 9.01 -15.48
CA THR A 53 21.11 9.73 -16.55
C THR A 53 22.63 9.59 -16.47
N ASN A 54 23.15 8.98 -15.40
CA ASN A 54 24.58 8.73 -15.20
C ASN A 54 24.83 7.46 -14.39
N GLY A 55 26.08 6.98 -14.39
CA GLY A 55 26.46 5.72 -13.74
C GLY A 55 26.14 5.66 -12.25
N GLU A 56 26.36 6.74 -11.50
CA GLU A 56 26.06 6.79 -10.06
C GLU A 56 24.56 6.64 -9.79
N SER A 57 23.72 7.41 -10.50
CA SER A 57 22.26 7.31 -10.38
C SER A 57 21.74 5.94 -10.81
N LEU A 58 22.36 5.31 -11.81
CA LEU A 58 21.99 3.96 -12.27
C LEU A 58 22.29 2.90 -11.20
N LEU A 59 23.49 2.91 -10.63
CA LEU A 59 23.86 1.99 -9.54
C LEU A 59 22.94 2.16 -8.33
N ARG A 60 22.64 3.40 -7.96
CA ARG A 60 21.72 3.70 -6.86
C ARG A 60 20.31 3.20 -7.15
N ALA A 61 19.79 3.44 -8.34
CA ALA A 61 18.45 3.02 -8.71
C ALA A 61 18.32 1.49 -8.78
N GLN A 62 19.34 0.80 -9.31
CA GLN A 62 19.43 -0.66 -9.31
C GLN A 62 19.40 -1.20 -7.88
N PHE A 63 20.26 -0.67 -6.99
CA PHE A 63 20.29 -1.06 -5.59
C PHE A 63 18.91 -0.91 -4.94
N LEU A 64 18.24 0.23 -5.12
CA LEU A 64 16.92 0.48 -4.54
C LEU A 64 15.82 -0.44 -5.08
N LEU A 65 15.87 -0.81 -6.36
CA LEU A 65 14.95 -1.79 -6.93
C LEU A 65 15.14 -3.15 -6.26
N THR A 66 16.38 -3.66 -6.22
CA THR A 66 16.70 -4.96 -5.60
C THR A 66 16.31 -5.00 -4.12
N GLN A 67 16.57 -3.94 -3.36
CA GLN A 67 16.16 -3.87 -1.95
C GLN A 67 14.63 -3.87 -1.78
N THR A 68 13.90 -3.22 -2.71
CA THR A 68 12.44 -3.19 -2.68
C THR A 68 11.87 -4.58 -2.99
N GLU A 69 12.44 -5.31 -3.95
CA GLU A 69 12.04 -6.70 -4.25
C GLU A 69 12.26 -7.61 -3.04
N GLN A 70 13.43 -7.54 -2.41
CA GLN A 70 13.74 -8.31 -1.19
C GLN A 70 12.75 -8.00 -0.06
N LEU A 71 12.41 -6.73 0.17
CA LEU A 71 11.38 -6.37 1.15
C LEU A 71 10.03 -7.00 0.79
N LEU A 72 9.60 -6.88 -0.47
CA LEU A 72 8.30 -7.38 -0.93
C LEU A 72 8.17 -8.90 -0.79
N ASP A 73 9.28 -9.65 -0.87
CA ASP A 73 9.29 -11.10 -0.66
C ASP A 73 9.06 -11.50 0.81
N THR A 74 9.31 -10.58 1.75
CA THR A 74 9.01 -10.79 3.19
C THR A 74 7.56 -10.43 3.56
N LEU A 75 6.84 -9.71 2.70
CA LEU A 75 5.52 -9.19 3.00
C LEU A 75 4.42 -10.09 2.42
N ARG A 76 3.36 -10.29 3.20
CA ARG A 76 2.15 -10.97 2.70
C ARG A 76 1.45 -10.08 1.66
N ILE A 77 1.36 -10.56 0.43
CA ILE A 77 0.66 -9.88 -0.67
C ILE A 77 -0.78 -10.39 -0.77
N ILE A 78 -1.75 -9.50 -0.65
CA ILE A 78 -3.18 -9.82 -0.82
C ILE A 78 -3.58 -9.56 -2.28
N PRO A 79 -4.01 -10.60 -3.02
CA PRO A 79 -4.42 -10.47 -4.42
C PRO A 79 -5.75 -9.72 -4.57
N PHE A 80 -6.04 -9.29 -5.80
CA PHE A 80 -7.35 -8.78 -6.17
C PHE A 80 -8.22 -9.94 -6.68
N GLU A 81 -9.19 -10.37 -5.88
CA GLU A 81 -10.03 -11.54 -6.16
C GLU A 81 -11.48 -11.16 -6.51
N GLN A 82 -12.28 -12.17 -6.85
CA GLN A 82 -13.69 -12.01 -7.23
C GLN A 82 -14.52 -11.26 -6.16
N SER A 83 -14.21 -11.46 -4.88
CA SER A 83 -14.85 -10.74 -3.77
C SER A 83 -14.60 -9.22 -3.82
N ALA A 84 -13.41 -8.80 -4.28
CA ALA A 84 -13.07 -7.39 -4.46
C ALA A 84 -13.69 -6.79 -5.73
N ILE A 85 -14.01 -7.58 -6.76
CA ILE A 85 -14.65 -7.11 -8.00
C ILE A 85 -16.02 -6.47 -7.71
N VAL A 86 -16.85 -7.15 -6.92
CA VAL A 86 -18.21 -6.65 -6.60
C VAL A 86 -18.14 -5.32 -5.85
N LEU A 87 -17.21 -5.22 -4.91
CA LEU A 87 -16.96 -3.99 -4.17
C LEU A 87 -16.42 -2.89 -5.08
N PHE A 88 -15.48 -3.20 -5.96
CA PHE A 88 -14.92 -2.25 -6.91
C PHE A 88 -15.98 -1.63 -7.82
N GLU A 89 -16.83 -2.44 -8.47
CA GLU A 89 -17.89 -1.90 -9.32
C GLU A 89 -18.91 -1.08 -8.52
N THR A 90 -19.22 -1.50 -7.28
CA THR A 90 -20.06 -0.72 -6.37
C THR A 90 -19.43 0.64 -6.08
N LEU A 91 -18.19 0.70 -5.61
CA LEU A 91 -17.48 1.94 -5.29
C LEU A 91 -17.33 2.85 -6.52
N LYS A 92 -16.99 2.27 -7.68
CA LYS A 92 -16.84 3.01 -8.94
C LYS A 92 -18.13 3.65 -9.43
N SER A 93 -19.28 3.03 -9.14
CA SER A 93 -20.60 3.59 -9.48
C SER A 93 -21.02 4.75 -8.56
N GLN A 94 -20.39 4.90 -7.39
CA GLN A 94 -20.74 5.93 -6.42
C GLN A 94 -20.26 7.30 -6.87
N ARG A 95 -21.19 8.22 -7.06
CA ARG A 95 -20.90 9.60 -7.48
C ARG A 95 -19.94 10.33 -6.53
N SER A 96 -20.01 10.05 -5.24
CA SER A 96 -19.11 10.62 -4.22
C SER A 96 -17.65 10.21 -4.43
N LEU A 97 -17.39 9.04 -5.00
CA LEU A 97 -16.05 8.50 -5.21
C LEU A 97 -15.49 8.78 -6.62
N ARG A 98 -16.21 9.54 -7.46
CA ARG A 98 -15.79 9.82 -8.85
C ARG A 98 -14.43 10.49 -8.97
N LYS A 99 -14.01 11.25 -7.96
CA LYS A 99 -12.70 11.93 -7.91
C LYS A 99 -11.60 11.10 -7.25
N MET A 100 -11.94 9.93 -6.71
CA MET A 100 -10.97 9.05 -6.05
C MET A 100 -9.99 8.49 -7.07
N GLY A 101 -8.72 8.37 -6.68
CA GLY A 101 -7.70 7.71 -7.50
C GLY A 101 -8.10 6.26 -7.80
N ARG A 102 -7.76 5.78 -9.00
CA ARG A 102 -8.04 4.39 -9.40
C ARG A 102 -7.35 3.39 -8.47
N SER A 103 -6.09 3.64 -8.09
CA SER A 103 -5.36 2.81 -7.13
C SER A 103 -6.06 2.76 -5.79
N ASP A 104 -6.45 3.93 -5.25
CA ASP A 104 -7.15 4.02 -3.96
C ASP A 104 -8.48 3.27 -3.98
N LEU A 105 -9.22 3.32 -5.09
CA LEU A 105 -10.44 2.51 -5.26
C LEU A 105 -10.15 1.01 -5.23
N LEU A 106 -9.11 0.55 -5.92
CA LEU A 106 -8.72 -0.87 -5.93
C LEU A 106 -8.23 -1.34 -4.56
N ILE A 107 -7.40 -0.53 -3.88
CA ILE A 107 -6.92 -0.78 -2.51
C ILE A 107 -8.10 -0.86 -1.55
N SER A 108 -9.03 0.10 -1.61
CA SER A 108 -10.24 0.13 -0.80
C SER A 108 -11.10 -1.12 -1.02
N SER A 109 -11.23 -1.56 -2.27
CA SER A 109 -12.00 -2.75 -2.63
C SER A 109 -11.40 -4.02 -2.03
N ILE A 110 -10.08 -4.18 -2.10
CA ILE A 110 -9.37 -5.31 -1.48
C ILE A 110 -9.52 -5.25 0.06
N ALA A 111 -9.35 -4.08 0.65
CA ALA A 111 -9.44 -3.90 2.10
C ALA A 111 -10.84 -4.24 2.64
N LEU A 112 -11.90 -3.77 1.96
CA LEU A 112 -13.28 -4.09 2.29
C LEU A 112 -13.56 -5.59 2.13
N ALA A 113 -13.13 -6.21 1.03
CA ALA A 113 -13.35 -7.63 0.74
C ALA A 113 -12.77 -8.52 1.85
N ASN A 114 -11.63 -8.12 2.40
CA ASN A 114 -10.93 -8.87 3.44
C ASN A 114 -11.24 -8.37 4.87
N ARG A 115 -12.20 -7.45 5.04
CA ARG A 115 -12.55 -6.82 6.34
C ARG A 115 -11.32 -6.27 7.07
N ALA A 116 -10.35 -5.78 6.30
CA ALA A 116 -9.06 -5.32 6.81
C ALA A 116 -9.12 -3.85 7.24
N THR A 117 -8.22 -3.49 8.15
CA THR A 117 -7.92 -2.09 8.47
C THR A 117 -6.83 -1.61 7.51
N LEU A 118 -7.13 -0.59 6.70
CA LEU A 118 -6.14 0.07 5.87
C LEU A 118 -5.32 1.04 6.73
N VAL A 119 -4.00 0.82 6.75
CA VAL A 119 -3.03 1.66 7.44
C VAL A 119 -2.47 2.64 6.43
N THR A 120 -2.75 3.93 6.61
CA THR A 120 -2.30 4.98 5.69
C THR A 120 -2.17 6.32 6.40
N ARG A 121 -1.19 7.14 5.99
CA ARG A 121 -1.14 8.56 6.35
C ARG A 121 -2.22 9.38 5.64
N ASN A 122 -2.73 8.91 4.51
CA ASN A 122 -3.63 9.64 3.62
C ASN A 122 -5.12 9.46 4.00
N LEU A 123 -5.47 9.53 5.29
CA LEU A 123 -6.82 9.22 5.78
C LEU A 123 -7.94 9.97 5.03
N LYS A 124 -7.70 11.23 4.68
CA LYS A 124 -8.68 12.08 3.97
C LYS A 124 -9.13 11.49 2.62
N ASP A 125 -8.23 10.80 1.91
CA ASP A 125 -8.51 10.29 0.57
C ASP A 125 -9.40 9.03 0.63
N PHE A 126 -9.33 8.30 1.75
CA PHE A 126 -10.07 7.06 1.98
C PHE A 126 -11.34 7.22 2.83
N ARG A 127 -11.47 8.30 3.61
CA ARG A 127 -12.63 8.54 4.51
C ARG A 127 -13.98 8.56 3.81
N GLN A 128 -14.01 8.87 2.53
CA GLN A 128 -15.23 8.87 1.71
C GLN A 128 -15.76 7.45 1.40
N VAL A 129 -14.96 6.40 1.61
CA VAL A 129 -15.36 5.01 1.40
C VAL A 129 -16.07 4.50 2.66
N ALA A 130 -17.38 4.25 2.55
CA ALA A 130 -18.16 3.73 3.65
C ALA A 130 -17.64 2.36 4.13
N ASN A 131 -17.68 2.15 5.45
CA ASN A 131 -17.26 0.91 6.14
C ASN A 131 -15.77 0.54 6.02
N LEU A 132 -14.94 1.36 5.38
CA LEU A 132 -13.50 1.13 5.34
C LEU A 132 -12.88 1.53 6.68
N LYS A 133 -12.25 0.56 7.35
CA LYS A 133 -11.50 0.80 8.60
C LYS A 133 -10.17 1.45 8.26
N LEU A 134 -9.87 2.58 8.90
CA LEU A 134 -8.68 3.38 8.65
C LEU A 134 -7.91 3.63 9.93
N VAL A 135 -6.59 3.57 9.85
CA VAL A 135 -5.69 3.97 10.94
C VAL A 135 -4.43 4.61 10.38
N ASN A 136 -3.88 5.59 11.09
CA ASN A 136 -2.60 6.19 10.77
C ASN A 136 -1.62 5.85 11.90
N TRP A 137 -0.46 5.28 11.53
CA TRP A 137 0.59 4.92 12.48
C TRP A 137 1.73 5.94 12.55
N LEU A 138 1.77 6.91 11.65
CA LEU A 138 2.87 7.87 11.52
C LEU A 138 2.64 9.17 12.28
N ASP A 139 1.39 9.48 12.64
CA ASP A 139 1.05 10.74 13.31
C ASP A 139 0.65 10.54 14.79
N SER A 140 1.00 9.38 15.35
CA SER A 140 0.72 8.99 16.75
C SER A 140 1.98 8.80 17.56
#